data_AF-A0AAV5W2H1-F1
#
_entry.id   AF-A0AAV5W2H1-F1
#
_cell.length_a   1.000
_cell.length_b   1.000
_cell.length_c   1.000
_cell.angle_alpha   90.00
_cell.angle_beta   90.00
_cell.angle_gamma   90.00
#
_symmetry.space_group_name_H-M   'P 1'
#
loop_
_entity.id
_entity.type
_entity.pdbx_description
1 polymer ?
#
loop_
_entity_poly.entity_id
_entity_poly.type
_entity_poly.pdbx_seq_one_letter_code
_entity_poly.pdbx_strand_id
1 'polypeptide(L)'
;SLQTCSLTLSSRLLITMFIIRASLVVLMVASFFHDAFADEDEKECNTWSICSTHSECGSGGTCSGAFAGKCNCNPCVNLWMCLEDGECGGLEGACDKKAGVCRCAKALEEHGFPFLKAATELCNVKRCKSGANDCFGLPCNNGRCVC
;
A
#
# COMPACT_ATOMS: atom_id res chain seq x y z
N SER A 1 -38.43 60.40 -32.31
CA SER A 1 -37.12 59.73 -32.25
C SER A 1 -36.88 59.25 -30.81
N LEU A 2 -37.45 58.12 -30.40
CA LEU A 2 -37.38 57.63 -29.02
C LEU A 2 -37.24 56.10 -28.92
N GLN A 3 -36.73 55.45 -29.99
CA GLN A 3 -36.78 53.99 -30.13
C GLN A 3 -35.40 53.31 -30.12
N THR A 4 -34.29 54.07 -30.00
CA THR A 4 -32.93 53.52 -30.07
C THR A 4 -32.22 53.33 -28.72
N CYS A 5 -32.74 53.86 -27.60
CA CYS A 5 -32.10 53.70 -26.28
C CYS A 5 -32.47 52.41 -25.54
N SER A 6 -33.52 51.67 -25.92
CA SER A 6 -33.99 50.50 -25.18
C SER A 6 -33.24 49.20 -25.56
N LEU A 7 -32.75 49.09 -26.79
CA LEU A 7 -32.12 47.87 -27.33
C LEU A 7 -30.68 47.62 -26.84
N THR A 8 -29.96 48.66 -26.43
CA THR A 8 -28.56 48.54 -25.97
C THR A 8 -28.46 48.11 -24.50
N LEU A 9 -29.47 48.42 -23.68
CA LEU A 9 -29.49 48.05 -22.25
C LEU A 9 -29.86 46.56 -22.07
N SER A 10 -30.81 46.05 -22.86
CA SER A 10 -31.19 44.63 -22.84
C SER A 10 -30.05 43.72 -23.35
N SER A 11 -29.35 44.14 -24.41
CA SER A 11 -28.22 43.37 -24.96
C SER A 11 -27.02 43.32 -24.01
N ARG A 12 -26.73 44.42 -23.28
CA ARG A 12 -25.66 44.43 -22.27
C ARG A 12 -25.97 43.56 -21.05
N LEU A 13 -27.25 43.51 -20.63
CA LEU A 13 -27.72 42.65 -19.54
C LEU A 13 -27.67 41.17 -19.92
N LEU A 14 -28.05 40.84 -21.16
CA LEU A 14 -27.94 39.47 -21.69
C LEU A 14 -26.48 39.01 -21.77
N ILE A 15 -25.58 39.83 -22.30
CA ILE A 15 -24.15 39.49 -22.39
C ILE A 15 -23.54 39.29 -21.00
N THR A 16 -23.86 40.14 -20.03
CA THR A 16 -23.37 39.95 -18.64
C THR A 16 -23.94 38.68 -18.00
N MET A 17 -25.21 38.34 -18.21
CA MET A 17 -25.78 37.07 -17.72
C MET A 17 -25.15 35.83 -18.38
N PHE A 18 -24.80 35.90 -19.67
CA PHE A 18 -24.08 34.83 -20.36
C PHE A 18 -22.64 34.67 -19.83
N ILE A 19 -21.94 35.78 -19.59
CA ILE A 19 -20.59 35.76 -19.01
C ILE A 19 -20.63 35.17 -17.59
N ILE A 20 -21.57 35.61 -16.74
CA ILE A 20 -21.72 35.08 -15.37
C ILE A 20 -22.02 33.57 -15.37
N ARG A 21 -22.90 33.12 -16.27
CA ARG A 21 -23.19 31.67 -16.42
C ARG A 21 -21.99 30.89 -16.92
N ALA A 22 -21.24 31.41 -17.89
CA ALA A 22 -20.02 30.77 -18.37
C ALA A 22 -18.95 30.69 -17.26
N SER A 23 -18.77 31.77 -16.49
CA SER A 23 -17.83 31.79 -15.35
C SER A 23 -18.22 30.81 -14.24
N LEU A 24 -19.51 30.69 -13.92
CA LEU A 24 -20.01 29.70 -12.96
C LEU A 24 -19.78 28.26 -13.43
N VAL A 25 -20.00 27.97 -14.72
CA VAL A 25 -19.71 26.65 -15.29
C VAL A 25 -18.21 26.35 -15.19
N VAL A 26 -17.34 27.27 -15.60
CA VAL A 26 -15.87 27.12 -15.51
C VAL A 26 -15.43 26.86 -14.06
N LEU A 27 -15.97 27.58 -13.09
CA LEU A 27 -15.70 27.36 -11.66
C LEU A 27 -16.15 25.97 -11.21
N MET A 28 -17.35 25.52 -11.61
CA MET A 28 -17.83 24.18 -11.26
C MET A 28 -16.93 23.10 -11.86
N VAL A 29 -16.56 23.17 -13.16
CA VAL A 29 -15.68 22.15 -13.75
C VAL A 29 -14.29 22.18 -13.11
N ALA A 30 -13.74 23.35 -12.78
CA ALA A 30 -12.46 23.46 -12.08
C ALA A 30 -12.47 22.81 -10.69
N SER A 31 -13.62 22.78 -10.00
CA SER A 31 -13.78 22.04 -8.75
C SER A 31 -13.84 20.52 -8.97
N PHE A 32 -14.42 20.05 -10.09
CA PHE A 32 -14.46 18.62 -10.42
C PHE A 32 -13.10 18.04 -10.82
N PHE A 33 -12.16 18.87 -11.30
CA PHE A 33 -10.84 18.41 -11.75
C PHE A 33 -9.74 18.45 -10.68
N HIS A 34 -9.99 18.98 -9.48
CA HIS A 34 -8.98 19.04 -8.41
C HIS A 34 -8.71 17.68 -7.74
N ASP A 35 -9.66 16.73 -7.79
CA ASP A 35 -9.53 15.44 -7.10
C ASP A 35 -8.93 14.32 -7.97
N ALA A 36 -8.54 14.61 -9.23
CA ALA A 36 -8.06 13.61 -10.18
C ALA A 36 -6.53 13.54 -10.31
N PHE A 37 -5.79 14.45 -9.68
CA PHE A 37 -4.33 14.45 -9.67
C PHE A 37 -3.87 14.06 -8.27
N ALA A 38 -3.96 12.77 -7.96
CA ALA A 38 -3.11 12.20 -6.95
C ALA A 38 -1.67 12.40 -7.43
N ASP A 39 -0.99 13.39 -6.84
CA ASP A 39 0.44 13.60 -7.02
C ASP A 39 1.12 12.27 -6.63
N GLU A 40 1.71 11.58 -7.60
CA GLU A 40 2.75 10.63 -7.29
C GLU A 40 3.91 11.47 -6.77
N ASP A 41 3.89 11.78 -5.47
CA ASP A 41 5.08 12.27 -4.77
C ASP A 41 6.22 11.32 -5.17
N GLU A 42 7.09 11.76 -6.08
CA GLU A 42 8.33 11.05 -6.39
C GLU A 42 9.11 11.00 -5.08
N LYS A 43 8.93 9.91 -4.34
CA LYS A 43 9.63 9.70 -3.08
C LYS A 43 11.11 9.72 -3.40
N GLU A 44 11.81 10.69 -2.84
CA GLU A 44 13.25 10.77 -2.95
C GLU A 44 13.87 9.54 -2.29
N CYS A 45 14.90 8.96 -2.92
CA CYS A 45 15.52 7.75 -2.40
C CYS A 45 16.29 8.03 -1.10
N ASN A 46 15.90 7.36 -0.02
CA ASN A 46 16.55 7.47 1.27
C ASN A 46 17.43 6.23 1.52
N THR A 47 18.74 6.38 1.36
CA THR A 47 19.69 5.29 1.59
C THR A 47 19.58 4.75 3.02
N TRP A 48 19.70 3.43 3.18
CA TRP A 48 19.60 2.73 4.48
C TRP A 48 18.22 2.68 5.14
N SER A 49 17.19 3.29 4.54
CA SER A 49 15.81 3.08 4.97
C SER A 49 15.41 1.59 4.85
N ILE A 50 14.54 1.12 5.75
CA ILE A 50 14.02 -0.26 5.73
C ILE A 50 13.10 -0.39 4.53
N CYS A 51 13.22 -1.50 3.80
CA CYS A 51 12.35 -1.80 2.68
C CYS A 51 12.03 -3.29 2.61
N SER A 52 10.85 -3.62 2.09
CA SER A 52 10.52 -4.96 1.60
C SER A 52 10.41 -5.01 0.08
N THR A 53 10.14 -3.87 -0.57
CA THR A 53 10.00 -3.74 -2.02
C THR A 53 10.85 -2.60 -2.57
N HIS A 54 11.21 -2.65 -3.86
CA HIS A 54 11.97 -1.57 -4.50
C HIS A 54 11.22 -0.23 -4.49
N SER A 55 9.89 -0.26 -4.61
CA SER A 55 9.03 0.93 -4.59
C SER A 55 9.05 1.68 -3.25
N GLU A 56 9.38 1.01 -2.15
CA GLU A 56 9.54 1.67 -0.84
C GLU A 56 10.79 2.57 -0.80
N CYS A 57 11.74 2.35 -1.72
CA CYS A 57 12.99 3.10 -1.79
C CYS A 57 12.93 4.37 -2.62
N GLY A 58 11.80 4.71 -3.24
CA GLY A 58 11.67 5.92 -4.05
C GLY A 58 12.37 5.85 -5.41
N SER A 59 12.36 6.97 -6.14
CA SER A 59 12.90 7.05 -7.50
C SER A 59 14.40 6.73 -7.54
N GLY A 60 14.78 5.76 -8.38
CA GLY A 60 16.15 5.28 -8.52
C GLY A 60 16.63 4.33 -7.41
N GLY A 61 15.85 4.12 -6.35
CA GLY A 61 16.19 3.27 -5.23
C GLY A 61 15.95 1.78 -5.46
N THR A 62 16.85 0.95 -4.95
CA THR A 62 16.71 -0.51 -4.96
C THR A 62 16.71 -1.05 -3.53
N CYS A 63 15.70 -1.85 -3.18
CA CYS A 63 15.72 -2.61 -1.95
C CYS A 63 16.72 -3.77 -2.02
N SER A 64 17.79 -3.70 -1.23
CA SER A 64 18.88 -4.68 -1.19
C SER A 64 18.98 -5.35 0.17
N GLY A 65 19.05 -6.68 0.20
CA GLY A 65 19.18 -7.45 1.42
C GLY A 65 19.04 -8.95 1.16
N ALA A 66 19.54 -9.76 2.10
CA ALA A 66 19.37 -11.21 2.02
C ALA A 66 17.87 -11.54 2.03
N PHE A 67 17.39 -12.11 0.93
CA PHE A 67 16.00 -12.50 0.73
C PHE A 67 14.97 -11.35 0.85
N ALA A 68 15.39 -10.10 0.63
CA ALA A 68 14.50 -8.94 0.73
C ALA A 68 13.21 -9.12 -0.10
N GLY A 69 12.07 -8.82 0.53
CA GLY A 69 10.75 -8.97 -0.08
C GLY A 69 10.26 -10.41 -0.21
N LYS A 70 10.89 -11.36 0.47
CA LYS A 70 10.43 -12.76 0.56
C LYS A 70 9.96 -13.10 1.97
N CYS A 71 9.06 -14.08 2.10
CA CYS A 71 8.51 -14.50 3.39
C CYS A 71 9.61 -14.87 4.39
N ASN A 72 9.53 -14.33 5.60
CA ASN A 72 10.46 -14.59 6.69
C ASN A 72 9.81 -15.52 7.72
N CYS A 73 10.23 -16.78 7.75
CA CYS A 73 9.71 -17.78 8.70
C CYS A 73 10.45 -17.79 10.05
N ASN A 74 11.59 -17.09 10.17
CA ASN A 74 12.40 -17.11 11.39
C ASN A 74 11.69 -16.59 12.65
N PRO A 75 10.75 -15.61 12.56
CA PRO A 75 10.03 -15.11 13.73
C PRO A 75 9.15 -16.17 14.42
N CYS A 76 8.73 -17.22 13.73
CA CYS A 76 8.00 -18.31 14.36
C CYS A 76 8.96 -19.34 14.92
N VAL A 77 9.21 -19.25 16.23
CA VAL A 77 10.05 -20.20 16.97
C VAL A 77 9.17 -21.25 17.63
N ASN A 78 9.35 -22.51 17.25
CA ASN A 78 8.55 -23.61 17.78
C ASN A 78 8.75 -23.73 19.30
N LEU A 79 7.67 -23.97 20.04
CA LEU A 79 7.59 -24.07 21.51
C LEU A 79 7.88 -22.76 22.27
N TRP A 80 7.95 -21.61 21.60
CA TRP A 80 8.01 -20.32 22.26
C TRP A 80 6.68 -19.99 22.97
N MET A 81 6.71 -19.28 24.09
CA MET A 81 5.47 -18.92 24.81
C MET A 81 4.63 -17.91 24.03
N CYS A 82 3.31 -18.11 24.00
CA CYS A 82 2.39 -17.23 23.28
C CYS A 82 1.01 -17.15 23.95
N LEU A 83 0.29 -16.07 23.67
CA LEU A 83 -1.13 -15.90 23.94
C LEU A 83 -1.93 -15.85 22.63
N GLU A 84 -1.32 -15.28 21.60
CA GLU A 84 -1.84 -15.10 20.26
C GLU A 84 -0.77 -15.39 19.21
N ASP A 85 -1.15 -15.37 17.93
CA ASP A 85 -0.22 -15.66 16.83
C ASP A 85 0.85 -14.58 16.65
N GLY A 86 0.60 -13.36 17.17
CA GLY A 86 1.56 -12.26 17.15
C GLY A 86 2.89 -12.60 17.83
N GLU A 87 2.86 -13.33 18.95
CA GLU A 87 4.09 -13.78 19.62
C GLU A 87 4.80 -14.91 18.86
N CYS A 88 4.09 -15.62 17.99
CA CYS A 88 4.65 -16.60 17.06
C CYS A 88 5.12 -15.96 15.75
N GLY A 89 5.46 -14.67 15.78
CA GLY A 89 5.89 -13.93 14.60
C GLY A 89 4.77 -13.62 13.61
N GLY A 90 3.51 -13.76 14.03
CA GLY A 90 2.32 -13.50 13.23
C GLY A 90 1.81 -14.71 12.45
N LEU A 91 2.46 -15.88 12.51
CA LEU A 91 2.00 -17.06 11.76
C LEU A 91 0.61 -17.49 12.22
N GLU A 92 -0.37 -17.42 11.33
CA GLU A 92 -1.77 -17.73 11.63
C GLU A 92 -1.96 -19.18 12.08
N GLY A 93 -2.60 -19.37 13.22
CA GLY A 93 -2.85 -20.67 13.84
C GLY A 93 -1.63 -21.27 14.55
N ALA A 94 -0.52 -20.52 14.66
CA ALA A 94 0.68 -21.03 15.32
C ALA A 94 0.53 -21.11 16.84
N CYS A 95 -0.19 -20.20 17.50
CA CYS A 95 -0.28 -20.23 18.95
C CYS A 95 -1.28 -21.29 19.45
N ASP A 96 -0.76 -22.34 20.08
CA ASP A 96 -1.58 -23.31 20.80
C ASP A 96 -2.01 -22.72 22.14
N LYS A 97 -3.19 -22.10 22.17
CA LYS A 97 -3.77 -21.45 23.36
C LYS A 97 -3.97 -22.39 24.55
N LYS A 98 -4.02 -23.71 24.33
CA LYS A 98 -4.16 -24.68 25.43
C LYS A 98 -2.81 -24.94 26.10
N ALA A 99 -1.76 -25.08 25.29
CA ALA A 99 -0.41 -25.30 25.77
C ALA A 99 0.33 -23.99 26.11
N GLY A 100 -0.15 -22.85 25.62
CA GLY A 100 0.48 -21.54 25.74
C GLY A 100 1.77 -21.42 24.94
N VAL A 101 1.91 -22.17 23.84
CA VAL A 101 3.15 -22.22 23.05
C VAL A 101 2.93 -22.25 21.54
N CYS A 102 3.90 -21.75 20.79
CA CYS A 102 3.90 -21.76 19.33
C CYS A 102 4.11 -23.17 18.78
N ARG A 103 3.29 -23.56 17.81
CA ARG A 103 3.33 -24.80 17.03
C ARG A 103 3.59 -24.48 15.56
N CYS A 104 4.67 -23.76 15.28
CA CYS A 104 5.05 -23.26 13.96
C CYS A 104 5.05 -24.33 12.86
N ALA A 105 5.67 -25.49 13.14
CA ALA A 105 5.74 -26.57 12.17
C ALA A 105 4.34 -27.13 11.82
N LYS A 106 3.47 -27.23 12.83
CA LYS A 106 2.08 -27.69 12.67
C LYS A 106 1.27 -26.68 11.86
N ALA A 107 1.38 -25.39 12.19
CA ALA A 107 0.66 -24.34 11.47
C ALA A 107 1.09 -24.24 10.01
N LEU A 108 2.40 -24.31 9.72
CA LEU A 108 2.90 -24.35 8.33
C LEU A 108 2.36 -25.57 7.57
N GLU A 109 2.30 -26.74 8.21
CA GLU A 109 1.73 -27.95 7.61
C GLU A 109 0.23 -27.79 7.31
N GLU A 110 -0.54 -27.18 8.21
CA GLU A 110 -1.96 -26.84 8.01
C GLU A 110 -2.17 -25.86 6.84
N HIS A 111 -1.22 -24.96 6.59
CA HIS A 111 -1.20 -24.08 5.41
C HIS A 111 -0.63 -24.75 4.14
N GLY A 112 -0.35 -26.05 4.18
CA GLY A 112 0.11 -26.83 3.02
C GLY A 112 1.62 -26.75 2.75
N PHE A 113 2.41 -26.34 3.75
CA PHE A 113 3.87 -26.23 3.72
C PHE A 113 4.52 -27.08 4.82
N PRO A 114 4.54 -28.43 4.69
CA PRO A 114 5.37 -29.27 5.55
C PRO A 114 6.85 -28.85 5.45
N PHE A 115 7.67 -29.21 6.44
CA PHE A 115 9.03 -28.67 6.66
C PHE A 115 9.87 -28.45 5.39
N LEU A 116 10.06 -29.47 4.55
CA LEU A 116 10.88 -29.35 3.33
C LEU A 116 10.25 -28.41 2.29
N LYS A 117 8.93 -28.42 2.17
CA LYS A 117 8.19 -27.57 1.26
C LYS A 117 8.20 -26.12 1.73
N ALA A 118 8.09 -25.88 3.04
CA ALA A 118 8.27 -24.55 3.61
C ALA A 118 9.64 -23.97 3.25
N ALA A 119 10.72 -24.76 3.40
CA ALA A 119 12.08 -24.32 3.11
C ALA A 119 12.36 -24.04 1.62
N THR A 120 11.68 -24.76 0.72
CA THR A 120 11.96 -24.70 -0.73
C THR A 120 10.97 -23.85 -1.51
N GLU A 121 9.77 -23.60 -0.98
CA GLU A 121 8.70 -22.89 -1.70
C GLU A 121 8.21 -21.62 -0.98
N LEU A 122 8.39 -21.50 0.35
CA LEU A 122 7.85 -20.39 1.14
C LEU A 122 8.95 -19.52 1.75
N CYS A 123 9.64 -20.04 2.75
CA CYS A 123 10.61 -19.34 3.58
C CYS A 123 11.81 -18.90 2.74
N ASN A 124 12.08 -17.60 2.68
CA ASN A 124 13.15 -17.03 1.87
C ASN A 124 13.04 -17.32 0.36
N VAL A 125 11.87 -17.78 -0.11
CA VAL A 125 11.60 -18.13 -1.51
C VAL A 125 10.43 -17.34 -2.07
N LYS A 126 9.23 -17.49 -1.48
CA LYS A 126 8.01 -16.82 -1.95
C LYS A 126 8.15 -15.32 -1.74
N ARG A 127 7.90 -14.53 -2.79
CA ARG A 127 7.82 -13.06 -2.68
C ARG A 127 6.52 -12.65 -1.98
N CYS A 128 6.63 -11.66 -1.12
CA CYS A 128 5.48 -11.00 -0.55
C CYS A 128 4.87 -10.02 -1.54
N LYS A 129 3.53 -9.94 -1.60
CA LYS A 129 2.84 -8.79 -2.19
C LYS A 129 2.38 -7.84 -1.09
N SER A 130 2.51 -6.55 -1.32
CA SER A 130 2.01 -5.53 -0.41
C SER A 130 0.50 -5.70 -0.20
N GLY A 131 0.08 -5.86 1.06
CA GLY A 131 -1.33 -5.95 1.45
C GLY A 131 -1.98 -7.34 1.28
N ALA A 132 -1.30 -8.34 0.73
CA ALA A 132 -1.79 -9.71 0.67
C ALA A 132 -1.13 -10.55 1.77
N ASN A 133 -1.92 -11.42 2.40
CA ASN A 133 -1.46 -12.32 3.46
C ASN A 133 -0.68 -13.52 2.91
N ASP A 134 0.24 -13.27 1.97
CA ASP A 134 0.96 -14.28 1.18
C ASP A 134 1.85 -15.18 2.03
N CYS A 135 2.19 -14.75 3.23
CA CYS A 135 3.04 -15.47 4.16
C CYS A 135 2.28 -15.96 5.40
N PHE A 136 0.94 -16.02 5.34
CA PHE A 136 0.09 -16.53 6.43
C PHE A 136 0.34 -15.79 7.75
N GLY A 137 0.43 -14.47 7.68
CA GLY A 137 0.69 -13.56 8.79
C GLY A 137 2.16 -13.37 9.17
N LEU A 138 3.09 -14.19 8.63
CA LEU A 138 4.52 -13.96 8.81
C LEU A 138 4.99 -12.68 8.09
N PRO A 139 5.99 -11.97 8.62
CA PRO A 139 6.54 -10.79 7.98
C PRO A 139 7.40 -11.16 6.77
N CYS A 140 7.72 -10.14 5.98
CA CYS A 140 8.71 -10.23 4.90
C CYS A 140 10.11 -9.98 5.44
N ASN A 141 11.11 -10.55 4.78
CA ASN A 141 12.49 -10.16 5.02
C ASN A 141 12.70 -8.73 4.54
N ASN A 142 13.26 -7.93 5.44
CA ASN A 142 13.60 -6.55 5.16
C ASN A 142 14.99 -6.46 4.54
N GLY A 143 15.12 -5.55 3.57
CA GLY A 143 16.39 -5.04 3.08
C GLY A 143 16.64 -3.61 3.54
N ARG A 144 17.58 -2.98 2.84
CA ARG A 144 17.94 -1.58 2.96
C ARG A 144 17.91 -0.95 1.57
N CYS A 145 17.39 0.27 1.50
CA CYS A 145 17.41 1.02 0.26
C CYS A 145 18.82 1.43 -0.13
N VAL A 146 19.17 1.17 -1.38
CA VAL A 146 20.40 1.61 -2.04
C VAL A 146 20.01 2.53 -3.19
N CYS A 147 20.45 3.77 -3.10
CA CYS A 147 20.50 4.76 -4.17
C CYS A 147 21.95 4.73 -4.69
#